data_AF-A0A968J7Z8-F1
#
_entry.id   AF-A0A968J7Z8-F1
#
_cell.length_a   1.000
_cell.length_b   1.000
_cell.length_c   1.000
_cell.angle_alpha   90.00
_cell.angle_beta   90.00
_cell.angle_gamma   90.00
#
_symmetry.space_group_name_H-M   'P 1'
#
loop_
_entity.id
_entity.type
_entity.pdbx_description
1 polymer ?
#
loop_
_entity_poly.entity_id
_entity_poly.type
_entity_poly.pdbx_seq_one_letter_code
_entity_poly.pdbx_strand_id
1 'polypeptide(L)'
;MKPINVKSILDEVFNEKEFDKNRSLLSQIVDEGKEISAIIDMGKWDSLRYAIDLIQQIRNIGNNERDQDFIFSPIRDNNGNYFDSREYWDKEKNNEKVDLPTCGDANGAYNIARKGIIMNYMSQKGYEPYISEEIWDNWLLGIDHFDKWFEGNLVKFNKK
;
A
#
# COMPACT_ATOMS: atom_id res chain seq x y z
N MET A 1 -0.07 -20.41 -9.06
CA MET A 1 1.22 -19.69 -9.00
C MET A 1 2.00 -20.12 -7.76
N LYS A 2 3.33 -20.01 -7.77
CA LYS A 2 4.15 -20.33 -6.58
C LYS A 2 4.30 -19.07 -5.71
N PRO A 3 4.12 -19.15 -4.38
CA PRO A 3 4.37 -18.01 -3.51
C PRO A 3 5.85 -17.61 -3.57
N ILE A 4 6.12 -16.31 -3.54
CA ILE A 4 7.46 -15.75 -3.54
C ILE A 4 7.78 -15.26 -2.12
N ASN A 5 8.90 -15.70 -1.56
CA ASN A 5 9.37 -15.23 -0.27
C ASN A 5 10.34 -14.06 -0.47
N VAL A 6 9.82 -12.83 -0.36
CA VAL A 6 10.64 -11.62 -0.57
C VAL A 6 11.73 -11.46 0.49
N LYS A 7 11.52 -11.98 1.72
CA LYS A 7 12.57 -11.97 2.74
C LYS A 7 13.79 -12.78 2.29
N SER A 8 13.57 -13.96 1.70
CA SER A 8 14.67 -14.79 1.19
C SER A 8 15.44 -14.10 0.06
N ILE A 9 14.72 -13.44 -0.86
CA ILE A 9 15.31 -12.61 -1.92
C ILE A 9 16.20 -11.52 -1.31
N LEU A 10 15.70 -10.79 -0.30
CA LEU A 10 16.48 -9.75 0.38
C LEU A 10 17.65 -10.31 1.19
N ASP A 11 17.50 -11.48 1.80
CA ASP A 11 18.58 -12.16 2.53
C ASP A 11 19.73 -12.55 1.58
N GLU A 12 19.42 -12.90 0.32
CA GLU A 12 20.42 -13.17 -0.72
C GLU A 12 21.07 -11.88 -1.22
N VAL A 13 20.27 -10.86 -1.56
CA VAL A 13 20.77 -9.54 -2.02
C VAL A 13 21.68 -8.90 -0.96
N PHE A 14 21.27 -8.96 0.31
CA PHE A 14 22.01 -8.46 1.47
C PHE A 14 22.55 -9.61 2.31
N ASN A 15 23.43 -10.41 1.70
CA ASN A 15 24.09 -11.55 2.35
C ASN A 15 24.72 -11.14 3.70
N GLU A 16 24.38 -11.88 4.76
CA GLU A 16 24.82 -11.60 6.15
C GLU A 16 26.34 -11.67 6.36
N LYS A 17 27.07 -12.32 5.44
CA LYS A 17 28.54 -12.32 5.47
C LYS A 17 29.13 -10.96 5.08
N GLU A 18 28.44 -10.23 4.22
CA GLU A 18 28.88 -8.94 3.68
C GLU A 18 28.17 -7.77 4.36
N PHE A 19 26.89 -7.94 4.71
CA PHE A 19 26.05 -6.89 5.30
C PHE A 19 25.67 -7.20 6.75
N ASP A 20 25.79 -6.19 7.60
CA ASP A 20 25.23 -6.20 8.94
C ASP A 20 23.81 -5.60 8.92
N LYS A 21 22.81 -6.45 9.12
CA LYS A 21 21.39 -6.09 9.04
C LYS A 21 20.88 -5.32 10.27
N ASN A 22 21.70 -5.14 11.30
CA ASN A 22 21.34 -4.35 12.50
C ASN A 22 21.72 -2.87 12.37
N ARG A 23 22.43 -2.48 11.31
CA ARG A 23 22.74 -1.10 10.97
C ARG A 23 22.16 -0.74 9.61
N SER A 24 22.24 0.54 9.25
CA SER A 24 21.77 1.01 7.94
C SER A 24 22.46 0.25 6.79
N LEU A 25 21.65 -0.40 5.95
CA LEU A 25 22.14 -1.02 4.72
C LEU A 25 22.56 0.05 3.71
N LEU A 26 21.87 1.21 3.72
CA LEU A 26 22.17 2.32 2.82
C LEU A 26 23.56 2.91 3.09
N SER A 27 23.95 3.11 4.35
CA SER A 27 25.29 3.64 4.67
C SER A 27 26.39 2.64 4.30
N GLN A 28 26.14 1.34 4.49
CA GLN A 28 27.08 0.30 4.06
C GLN A 28 27.31 0.31 2.55
N ILE A 29 26.28 0.60 1.74
CA ILE A 29 26.43 0.76 0.29
C ILE A 29 27.15 2.05 -0.05
N VAL A 30 26.67 3.19 0.46
CA VAL A 30 27.07 4.53 0.00
C VAL A 30 28.41 4.96 0.60
N ASP A 31 28.61 4.71 1.88
CA ASP A 31 29.76 5.23 2.64
C ASP A 31 30.89 4.20 2.72
N GLU A 32 30.56 2.92 2.87
CA GLU A 32 31.54 1.82 2.97
C GLU A 32 31.84 1.16 1.62
N GLY A 33 31.06 1.46 0.57
CA GLY A 33 31.27 0.92 -0.78
C GLY A 33 30.94 -0.57 -0.93
N LYS A 34 30.09 -1.13 -0.06
CA LYS A 34 29.70 -2.54 -0.15
C LYS A 34 28.81 -2.80 -1.36
N GLU A 35 29.06 -3.91 -2.04
CA GLU A 35 28.26 -4.34 -3.18
C GLU A 35 27.22 -5.40 -2.79
N ILE A 36 25.99 -5.21 -3.26
CA ILE A 36 24.92 -6.21 -3.11
C ILE A 36 25.15 -7.40 -4.04
N SER A 37 24.53 -8.53 -3.69
CA SER A 37 24.57 -9.75 -4.52
C SER A 37 23.44 -9.76 -5.55
N ALA A 38 23.66 -10.50 -6.64
CA ALA A 38 22.63 -10.81 -7.61
C ALA A 38 21.91 -12.10 -7.23
N ILE A 39 20.62 -12.17 -7.54
CA ILE A 39 19.87 -13.42 -7.58
C ILE A 39 20.06 -14.03 -8.96
N ILE A 40 20.12 -15.36 -9.03
CA ILE A 40 20.38 -16.14 -10.25
C ILE A 40 19.52 -15.60 -11.41
N ASP A 41 20.17 -15.34 -12.55
CA ASP A 41 19.61 -14.79 -13.80
C ASP A 41 19.18 -13.30 -13.78
N MET A 42 19.46 -12.54 -12.72
CA MET A 42 19.19 -11.09 -12.65
C MET A 42 20.46 -10.28 -12.37
N GLY A 43 20.49 -9.01 -12.79
CA GLY A 43 21.52 -8.08 -12.36
C GLY A 43 21.37 -7.71 -10.87
N LYS A 44 22.46 -7.35 -10.20
CA LYS A 44 22.49 -6.94 -8.77
C LYS A 44 21.36 -5.98 -8.39
N TRP A 45 21.26 -4.87 -9.11
CA TRP A 45 20.25 -3.84 -8.86
C TRP A 45 18.85 -4.25 -9.30
N ASP A 46 18.74 -5.10 -10.33
CA ASP A 46 17.46 -5.67 -10.73
C ASP A 46 16.91 -6.63 -9.70
N SER A 47 17.77 -7.39 -9.00
CA SER A 47 17.35 -8.24 -7.87
C SER A 47 16.77 -7.41 -6.73
N LEU A 48 17.42 -6.30 -6.37
CA LEU A 48 16.89 -5.39 -5.35
C LEU A 48 15.60 -4.70 -5.79
N ARG A 49 15.56 -4.19 -7.03
CA ARG A 49 14.35 -3.57 -7.61
C ARG A 49 13.19 -4.57 -7.61
N TYR A 50 13.43 -5.80 -8.04
CA TYR A 50 12.41 -6.86 -8.04
C TYR A 50 11.86 -7.13 -6.64
N ALA A 51 12.71 -7.20 -5.62
CA ALA A 51 12.28 -7.34 -4.23
C ALA A 51 11.38 -6.17 -3.80
N ILE A 52 11.77 -4.95 -4.14
CA ILE A 52 11.03 -3.72 -3.83
C ILE A 52 9.68 -3.68 -4.56
N ASP A 53 9.63 -4.07 -5.84
CA ASP A 53 8.41 -4.14 -6.64
C ASP A 53 7.41 -5.13 -6.01
N LEU A 54 7.89 -6.30 -5.57
CA LEU A 54 7.07 -7.28 -4.87
C LEU A 54 6.54 -6.79 -3.51
N ILE A 55 7.31 -5.99 -2.77
CA ILE A 55 6.85 -5.39 -1.51
C ILE A 55 5.75 -4.36 -1.76
N GLN A 56 5.87 -3.56 -2.83
CA GLN A 56 4.90 -2.53 -3.17
C GLN A 56 3.63 -3.09 -3.84
N GLN A 57 3.68 -4.33 -4.34
CA GLN A 57 2.53 -5.02 -4.91
C GLN A 57 1.55 -5.44 -3.81
N ILE A 58 0.61 -4.56 -3.46
CA ILE A 58 -0.36 -4.83 -2.40
C ILE A 58 -1.44 -5.84 -2.79
N ARG A 59 -1.83 -5.93 -4.08
CA ARG A 59 -2.88 -6.83 -4.57
C ARG A 59 -2.27 -8.10 -5.15
N ASN A 60 -2.71 -9.26 -4.64
CA ASN A 60 -2.08 -10.55 -4.91
C ASN A 60 -3.12 -11.66 -5.12
N ILE A 61 -2.71 -12.70 -5.86
CA ILE A 61 -3.53 -13.88 -6.18
C ILE A 61 -2.76 -15.14 -5.80
N GLY A 62 -3.42 -16.05 -5.10
CA GLY A 62 -2.94 -17.35 -4.68
C GLY A 62 -3.69 -18.51 -5.34
N ASN A 63 -3.68 -19.67 -4.68
CA ASN A 63 -4.19 -20.93 -5.27
C ASN A 63 -5.47 -21.46 -4.62
N ASN A 64 -5.97 -20.81 -3.57
CA ASN A 64 -7.19 -21.20 -2.86
C ASN A 64 -8.17 -20.02 -2.80
N GLU A 65 -9.43 -20.28 -2.45
CA GLU A 65 -10.50 -19.26 -2.40
C GLU A 65 -10.13 -18.05 -1.54
N ARG A 66 -9.53 -18.28 -0.37
CA ARG A 66 -9.10 -17.23 0.57
C ARG A 66 -8.04 -16.30 -0.04
N ASP A 67 -7.20 -16.81 -0.92
CA ASP A 67 -6.12 -16.07 -1.56
C ASP A 67 -6.46 -15.64 -3.01
N GLN A 68 -7.68 -15.81 -3.51
CA GLN A 68 -8.00 -15.54 -4.92
C GLN A 68 -7.80 -14.07 -5.36
N ASP A 69 -7.95 -13.13 -4.44
CA ASP A 69 -7.80 -11.70 -4.71
C ASP A 69 -7.59 -10.91 -3.41
N PHE A 70 -6.43 -11.03 -2.77
CA PHE A 70 -6.20 -10.41 -1.47
C PHE A 70 -5.38 -9.12 -1.55
N ILE A 71 -5.59 -8.24 -0.57
CA ILE A 71 -4.79 -7.05 -0.35
C ILE A 71 -3.91 -7.28 0.89
N PHE A 72 -2.61 -7.09 0.76
CA PHE A 72 -1.67 -7.12 1.86
C PHE A 72 -0.79 -5.87 1.84
N SER A 73 -0.93 -5.03 2.86
CA SER A 73 -0.20 -3.77 2.98
C SER A 73 1.22 -4.00 3.53
N PRO A 74 2.27 -3.42 2.91
CA PRO A 74 3.62 -3.43 3.47
C PRO A 74 3.81 -2.39 4.58
N ILE A 75 2.80 -1.53 4.83
CA ILE A 75 2.83 -0.47 5.84
C ILE A 75 1.96 -0.87 7.02
N ARG A 76 2.48 -0.59 8.23
CA ARG A 76 1.78 -0.81 9.50
C ARG A 76 0.86 0.36 9.84
N ASP A 77 -0.24 0.06 10.51
CA ASP A 77 -1.09 1.06 11.15
C ASP A 77 -0.42 1.66 12.41
N ASN A 78 -1.12 2.59 13.05
CA ASN A 78 -0.65 3.25 14.29
C ASN A 78 -0.49 2.28 15.48
N ASN A 79 -1.07 1.08 15.41
CA ASN A 79 -0.95 0.04 16.42
C ASN A 79 0.15 -0.98 16.07
N GLY A 80 0.84 -0.80 14.95
CA GLY A 80 1.90 -1.69 14.48
C GLY A 80 1.42 -2.92 13.71
N ASN A 81 0.14 -3.00 13.33
CA ASN A 81 -0.44 -4.12 12.60
C ASN A 81 -0.37 -3.89 11.08
N TYR A 82 -0.17 -4.96 10.31
CA TYR A 82 -0.32 -4.91 8.86
C TYR A 82 -1.78 -5.11 8.48
N PHE A 83 -2.24 -4.44 7.44
CA PHE A 83 -3.53 -4.76 6.84
C PHE A 83 -3.41 -5.99 5.93
N ASP A 84 -4.15 -7.05 6.24
CA ASP A 84 -4.32 -8.24 5.40
C ASP A 84 -5.81 -8.51 5.21
N SER A 85 -6.33 -8.36 3.99
CA SER A 85 -7.76 -8.52 3.70
C SER A 85 -8.28 -9.92 4.05
N ARG A 86 -7.39 -10.91 4.11
CA ARG A 86 -7.76 -12.29 4.39
C ARG A 86 -8.18 -12.51 5.84
N GLU A 87 -7.70 -11.67 6.77
CA GLU A 87 -8.19 -11.66 8.15
C GLU A 87 -9.67 -11.28 8.21
N TYR A 88 -10.10 -10.36 7.33
CA TYR A 88 -11.49 -9.92 7.23
C TYR A 88 -12.34 -10.93 6.44
N TRP A 89 -11.76 -11.59 5.44
CA TRP A 89 -12.39 -12.74 4.79
C TRP A 89 -12.68 -13.86 5.79
N ASP A 90 -11.73 -14.19 6.68
CA ASP A 90 -11.90 -15.24 7.70
C ASP A 90 -13.05 -14.88 8.65
N LYS A 91 -13.11 -13.61 9.10
CA LYS A 91 -14.23 -13.08 9.90
C LYS A 91 -15.57 -13.21 9.17
N GLU A 92 -15.63 -12.84 7.89
CA GLU A 92 -16.86 -12.96 7.08
C GLU A 92 -17.34 -14.42 7.00
N LYS A 93 -16.44 -15.37 6.72
CA LYS A 93 -16.77 -16.80 6.66
C LYS A 93 -17.25 -17.36 8.00
N ASN A 94 -16.77 -16.80 9.11
CA ASN A 94 -17.21 -17.14 10.45
C ASN A 94 -18.50 -16.43 10.90
N ASN A 95 -19.16 -15.68 10.00
CA ASN A 95 -20.34 -14.84 10.30
C ASN A 95 -20.07 -13.76 11.36
N GLU A 96 -18.82 -13.31 11.47
CA GLU A 96 -18.45 -12.17 12.29
C GLU A 96 -18.68 -10.85 11.55
N LYS A 97 -18.79 -9.75 12.31
CA LYS A 97 -18.92 -8.43 11.71
C LYS A 97 -17.61 -8.04 11.02
N VAL A 98 -17.71 -7.58 9.77
CA VAL A 98 -16.59 -7.08 8.98
C VAL A 98 -16.76 -5.58 8.73
N ASP A 99 -15.70 -4.82 8.99
CA ASP A 99 -15.65 -3.36 8.86
C ASP A 99 -14.61 -2.86 7.84
N LEU A 100 -13.76 -3.77 7.33
CA LEU A 100 -12.77 -3.49 6.31
C LEU A 100 -12.86 -4.48 5.15
N PRO A 101 -12.32 -4.15 3.96
CA PRO A 101 -12.46 -4.99 2.77
C PRO A 101 -11.89 -6.41 2.93
N THR A 102 -12.61 -7.41 2.42
CA THR A 102 -12.23 -8.83 2.45
C THR A 102 -11.35 -9.26 1.27
N CYS A 103 -11.39 -8.52 0.16
CA CYS A 103 -10.63 -8.77 -1.06
C CYS A 103 -10.32 -7.49 -1.84
N GLY A 104 -9.58 -7.61 -2.94
CA GLY A 104 -9.24 -6.50 -3.85
C GLY A 104 -10.47 -5.83 -4.46
N ASP A 105 -11.45 -6.61 -4.91
CA ASP A 105 -12.70 -6.07 -5.45
C ASP A 105 -13.52 -5.32 -4.40
N ALA A 106 -13.62 -5.86 -3.18
CA ALA A 106 -14.27 -5.19 -2.05
C ALA A 106 -13.56 -3.86 -1.71
N ASN A 107 -12.22 -3.82 -1.78
CA ASN A 107 -11.45 -2.59 -1.58
C ASN A 107 -11.73 -1.57 -2.69
N GLY A 108 -11.91 -2.01 -3.93
CA GLY A 108 -12.35 -1.17 -5.04
C GLY A 108 -13.71 -0.53 -4.76
N ALA A 109 -14.73 -1.35 -4.44
CA ALA A 109 -16.07 -0.86 -4.13
C ALA A 109 -16.10 0.09 -2.93
N TYR A 110 -15.35 -0.25 -1.88
CA TYR A 110 -15.19 0.58 -0.68
C TYR A 110 -14.65 1.98 -1.01
N ASN A 111 -13.57 2.06 -1.79
CA ASN A 111 -12.99 3.37 -2.14
C ASN A 111 -13.81 4.15 -3.17
N ILE A 112 -14.56 3.47 -4.06
CA ILE A 112 -15.56 4.13 -4.93
C ILE A 112 -16.63 4.82 -4.07
N ALA A 113 -17.18 4.12 -3.06
CA ALA A 113 -18.17 4.68 -2.17
C ALA A 113 -17.62 5.88 -1.37
N ARG A 114 -16.37 5.78 -0.88
CA ARG A 114 -15.69 6.89 -0.20
C ARG A 114 -15.51 8.10 -1.10
N LYS A 115 -15.13 7.93 -2.38
CA LYS A 115 -15.11 9.04 -3.35
C LYS A 115 -16.49 9.68 -3.51
N GLY A 116 -17.57 8.88 -3.51
CA GLY A 116 -18.94 9.40 -3.51
C GLY A 116 -19.27 10.31 -2.31
N ILE A 117 -18.74 9.99 -1.12
CA ILE A 117 -18.88 10.87 0.06
C ILE A 117 -18.21 12.22 -0.18
N ILE A 118 -17.01 12.23 -0.76
CA ILE A 118 -16.28 13.47 -1.09
C ILE A 118 -17.06 14.25 -2.16
N MET A 119 -17.59 13.59 -3.18
CA MET A 119 -18.42 14.23 -4.22
C MET A 119 -19.65 14.93 -3.63
N ASN A 120 -20.30 14.29 -2.65
CA ASN A 120 -21.42 14.89 -1.93
C ASN A 120 -20.97 16.11 -1.11
N TYR A 121 -19.85 16.01 -0.38
CA TYR A 121 -19.25 17.15 0.33
C TYR A 121 -18.99 18.34 -0.61
N MET A 122 -18.33 18.11 -1.75
CA MET A 122 -18.04 19.14 -2.76
C MET A 122 -19.31 19.79 -3.29
N SER A 123 -20.32 18.96 -3.59
CA SER A 123 -21.61 19.42 -4.09
C SER A 123 -22.36 20.30 -3.08
N GLN A 124 -22.34 19.93 -1.80
CA GLN A 124 -22.96 20.72 -0.73
C GLN A 124 -22.27 22.07 -0.53
N LYS A 125 -20.98 22.17 -0.86
CA LYS A 125 -20.19 23.40 -0.81
C LYS A 125 -20.27 24.23 -2.10
N GLY A 126 -20.99 23.77 -3.13
CA GLY A 126 -21.19 24.49 -4.39
C GLY A 126 -20.06 24.30 -5.41
N TYR A 127 -19.28 23.22 -5.31
CA TYR A 127 -18.19 22.91 -6.23
C TYR A 127 -18.52 21.70 -7.12
N GLU A 128 -17.87 21.62 -8.28
CA GLU A 128 -17.95 20.48 -9.19
C GLU A 128 -17.53 19.18 -8.47
N PRO A 129 -18.24 18.05 -8.67
CA PRO A 129 -17.99 16.81 -7.94
C PRO A 129 -16.85 15.98 -8.55
N TYR A 130 -15.86 16.63 -9.17
CA TYR A 130 -14.70 15.94 -9.72
C TYR A 130 -13.65 15.71 -8.62
N ILE A 131 -13.30 14.45 -8.38
CA ILE A 131 -12.31 14.06 -7.36
C ILE A 131 -10.99 13.74 -8.05
N SER A 132 -10.07 14.70 -8.03
CA SER A 132 -8.69 14.50 -8.49
C SER A 132 -7.89 13.62 -7.52
N GLU A 133 -6.71 13.18 -7.95
CA GLU A 133 -5.75 12.47 -7.10
C GLU A 133 -5.36 13.31 -5.88
N GLU A 134 -5.07 14.60 -6.06
CA GLU A 134 -4.72 15.52 -4.97
C GLU A 134 -5.84 15.64 -3.92
N ILE A 135 -7.11 15.69 -4.34
CA ILE A 135 -8.26 15.73 -3.43
C ILE A 135 -8.36 14.41 -2.65
N TRP A 136 -8.22 13.29 -3.36
CA TRP A 136 -8.29 11.95 -2.76
C TRP A 136 -7.20 11.75 -1.72
N ASP A 137 -5.95 12.09 -2.06
CA ASP A 137 -4.79 11.92 -1.18
C ASP A 137 -4.90 12.78 0.07
N ASN A 138 -5.29 14.06 -0.06
CA ASN A 138 -5.49 14.92 1.11
C ASN A 138 -6.65 14.45 1.99
N TRP A 139 -7.70 13.87 1.39
CA TRP A 139 -8.80 13.31 2.15
C TRP A 139 -8.40 12.04 2.93
N LEU A 140 -7.50 11.22 2.37
CA LEU A 140 -6.95 10.04 3.05
C LEU A 140 -6.08 10.40 4.28
N LEU A 141 -5.52 11.60 4.34
CA LEU A 141 -4.77 12.10 5.51
C LEU A 141 -5.67 12.44 6.71
N GLY A 142 -6.99 12.41 6.54
CA GLY A 142 -7.98 12.64 7.58
C GLY A 142 -8.80 13.90 7.35
N ILE A 143 -10.02 13.92 7.87
CA ILE A 143 -11.00 14.97 7.59
C ILE A 143 -10.54 16.36 8.07
N ASP A 144 -9.90 16.44 9.24
CA ASP A 144 -9.39 17.70 9.79
C ASP A 144 -8.27 18.31 8.93
N HIS A 145 -7.43 17.46 8.34
CA HIS A 145 -6.41 17.88 7.39
C HIS A 145 -7.06 18.34 6.08
N PHE A 146 -8.00 17.53 5.57
CA PHE A 146 -8.71 17.81 4.34
C PHE A 146 -9.45 19.14 4.38
N ASP A 147 -10.21 19.43 5.44
CA ASP A 147 -10.97 20.68 5.56
C ASP A 147 -10.05 21.91 5.53
N LYS A 148 -8.94 21.88 6.28
CA LYS A 148 -7.94 22.96 6.27
C LYS A 148 -7.29 23.13 4.91
N TRP A 149 -6.89 22.02 4.28
CA TRP A 149 -6.32 22.04 2.95
C TRP A 149 -7.32 22.59 1.93
N PHE A 150 -8.57 22.14 1.99
CA PHE A 150 -9.64 22.55 1.09
C PHE A 150 -9.89 24.07 1.18
N GLU A 151 -10.07 24.61 2.39
CA GLU A 151 -10.26 26.04 2.62
C GLU A 151 -9.07 26.89 2.16
N GLY A 152 -7.84 26.38 2.32
CA GLY A 152 -6.63 27.03 1.83
C GLY A 152 -6.46 26.99 0.30
N ASN A 153 -7.23 26.16 -0.41
CA ASN A 153 -7.05 25.87 -1.84
C ASN A 153 -8.31 26.16 -2.67
N LEU A 154 -9.26 26.97 -2.18
CA LEU A 154 -10.56 27.20 -2.85
C LEU A 154 -10.45 27.65 -4.31
N VAL A 155 -9.37 28.35 -4.67
CA VAL A 155 -9.09 28.83 -6.04
C VAL A 155 -8.82 27.70 -7.04
N LYS A 156 -8.50 26.49 -6.57
CA LYS A 156 -8.25 25.31 -7.41
C LYS A 156 -9.54 24.59 -7.84
N PHE A 157 -10.68 24.90 -7.23
CA PHE A 157 -11.93 24.20 -7.50
C PHE A 157 -12.88 25.01 -8.38
N ASN A 158 -13.47 24.33 -9.35
CA ASN A 158 -14.53 24.91 -10.18
C ASN A 158 -15.83 24.95 -9.37
N LYS A 159 -16.47 26.12 -9.36
CA LYS A 159 -17.83 26.26 -8.82
C LYS A 159 -18.83 25.68 -9.82
N LYS A 160 -19.93 25.13 -9.29
CA LYS A 160 -21.12 24.81 -10.07
C LYS A 160 -21.81 26.06 -10.58
#